data_AF-A0A1V5ZWA9-F1
#
_entry.id   AF-A0A1V5ZWA9-F1
#
_cell.length_a   1.000
_cell.length_b   1.000
_cell.length_c   1.000
_cell.angle_alpha   90.00
_cell.angle_beta   90.00
_cell.angle_gamma   90.00
#
_symmetry.space_group_name_H-M   'P 1'
#
loop_
_entity.id
_entity.type
_entity.pdbx_description
1 polymer ?
#
loop_
_entity_poly.entity_id
_entity_poly.type
_entity_poly.pdbx_seq_one_letter_code
_entity_poly.pdbx_strand_id
1 'polypeptide(L)'
;MADLLFKKGSFKILSDDLSKLSAKEMNALIKEIAALSHDPSEMTNSRHNWYTYRLGGLQTNLPEYVGFLLLKANQLFMITPKAHSLLISGNAEIFNKGYSKAHSQCLPAFCILDPIMKDLHKDNPILFPLKEKKKSNVLPIFPYHFKLERNPRLNHKEMVIHRAMTVMFENVSLGFIYESLGGGNGDEKISYCTQQSTRYVDYCYTPLRFIPPYNDDFDFHQKIKFNIKGKEEALTPQEFTDALEAWYQALRQQGLTPQEVRQWLPLGLEAPAPVIQTSNLAEWHHWFCLHTSKATHPEIRFVANSLLKEVQKRIPVIFDNCHLI
;
A
#
# COMPACT_ATOMS: atom_id res chain seq x y z
N MET A 1 -22.09 23.45 -3.68
CA MET A 1 -21.53 23.90 -4.97
C MET A 1 -20.31 23.05 -5.18
N ALA A 2 -20.53 21.92 -5.85
CA ALA A 2 -19.53 20.91 -6.07
C ALA A 2 -18.60 21.36 -7.20
N ASP A 3 -17.55 22.13 -6.91
CA ASP A 3 -16.53 22.47 -7.90
C ASP A 3 -15.91 21.16 -8.43
N LEU A 4 -16.32 20.74 -9.63
CA LEU A 4 -15.75 19.59 -10.33
C LEU A 4 -14.23 19.75 -10.35
N LEU A 5 -13.49 18.73 -9.93
CA LEU A 5 -12.05 18.77 -10.00
C LEU A 5 -11.61 18.48 -11.43
N PHE A 6 -11.20 19.52 -12.15
CA PHE A 6 -10.49 19.33 -13.43
C PHE A 6 -8.99 19.04 -13.25
N LYS A 7 -8.56 18.58 -12.07
CA LYS A 7 -7.18 18.15 -11.88
C LYS A 7 -7.10 16.66 -12.20
N LYS A 8 -6.34 16.32 -13.25
CA LYS A 8 -5.96 14.93 -13.52
C LYS A 8 -5.24 14.37 -12.29
N GLY A 9 -5.43 13.08 -12.04
CA GLY A 9 -4.83 12.38 -10.92
C GLY A 9 -3.32 12.57 -10.89
N SER A 10 -2.78 12.81 -9.70
CA SER A 10 -1.37 13.02 -9.46
C SER A 10 -0.82 12.00 -8.46
N PHE A 11 0.49 11.96 -8.34
CA PHE A 11 1.16 11.08 -7.39
C PHE A 11 2.40 11.74 -6.80
N LYS A 12 2.81 11.25 -5.63
CA LYS A 12 4.07 11.56 -4.98
C LYS A 12 4.71 10.24 -4.54
N ILE A 13 5.93 9.99 -5.01
CA ILE A 13 6.73 8.88 -4.50
C ILE A 13 7.26 9.29 -3.13
N LEU A 14 6.67 8.74 -2.06
CA LEU A 14 7.07 9.05 -0.68
C LEU A 14 8.42 8.42 -0.33
N SER A 15 8.67 7.22 -0.84
CA SER A 15 9.98 6.58 -0.80
C SER A 15 10.08 5.55 -1.90
N ASP A 16 11.17 5.58 -2.66
CA ASP A 16 11.50 4.56 -3.66
C ASP A 16 12.26 3.38 -3.04
N ASP A 17 12.75 3.51 -1.81
CA ASP A 17 13.44 2.47 -1.03
C ASP A 17 13.18 2.66 0.47
N LEU A 18 12.15 1.98 0.98
CA LEU A 18 11.83 2.04 2.40
C LEU A 18 12.95 1.54 3.31
N SER A 19 13.85 0.68 2.80
CA SER A 19 14.96 0.14 3.60
C SER A 19 16.03 1.18 3.93
N LYS A 20 16.10 2.28 3.18
CA LYS A 20 17.10 3.35 3.38
C LYS A 20 16.69 4.41 4.39
N LEU A 21 15.41 4.46 4.77
CA LEU A 21 14.93 5.45 5.70
C LEU A 21 15.49 5.19 7.10
N SER A 22 15.99 6.24 7.74
CA SER A 22 16.30 6.21 9.17
C SER A 22 15.03 6.00 10.00
N ALA A 23 15.17 5.56 11.25
CA ALA A 23 14.03 5.44 12.16
C ALA A 23 13.23 6.75 12.31
N LYS A 24 13.92 7.90 12.29
CA LYS A 24 13.27 9.22 12.36
C LYS A 24 12.43 9.51 11.11
N GLU A 25 12.97 9.28 9.93
CA GLU A 25 12.27 9.47 8.66
C GLU A 25 11.10 8.49 8.52
N MET A 26 11.30 7.23 8.90
CA MET A 26 10.25 6.21 8.91
C MET A 26 9.09 6.60 9.84
N ASN A 27 9.40 7.08 11.05
CA ASN A 27 8.37 7.53 11.98
C ASN A 27 7.66 8.81 11.50
N ALA A 28 8.32 9.67 10.75
CA ALA A 28 7.68 10.84 10.13
C ALA A 28 6.72 10.41 9.01
N LEU A 29 7.16 9.49 8.14
CA LEU A 29 6.32 8.90 7.08
C LEU A 29 5.08 8.24 7.66
N ILE A 30 5.23 7.41 8.70
CA ILE A 30 4.10 6.74 9.35
C ILE A 30 3.12 7.74 9.96
N LYS A 31 3.61 8.85 10.53
CA LYS A 31 2.75 9.92 11.05
C LYS A 31 1.98 10.62 9.94
N GLU A 32 2.62 10.90 8.80
CA GLU A 32 1.95 11.47 7.62
C GLU A 32 0.84 10.53 7.13
N ILE A 33 1.12 9.23 7.04
CA ILE A 33 0.15 8.20 6.63
C ILE A 33 -1.00 8.08 7.65
N ALA A 34 -0.67 8.02 8.94
CA ALA A 34 -1.67 7.87 9.99
C ALA A 34 -2.60 9.09 10.09
N ALA A 35 -2.13 10.30 9.73
CA ALA A 35 -2.97 11.50 9.67
C ALA A 35 -4.07 11.40 8.60
N LEU A 36 -3.90 10.54 7.59
CA LEU A 36 -4.91 10.26 6.57
C LEU A 36 -5.85 9.10 6.93
N SER A 37 -5.48 8.29 7.93
CA SER A 37 -6.27 7.15 8.37
C SER A 37 -7.20 7.54 9.52
N HIS A 38 -8.39 6.94 9.53
CA HIS A 38 -9.27 6.99 10.70
C HIS A 38 -8.95 5.91 11.74
N ASP A 39 -8.04 4.98 11.43
CA ASP A 39 -7.63 3.90 12.34
C ASP A 39 -6.39 4.32 13.16
N PRO A 40 -6.50 4.49 14.49
CA PRO A 40 -5.37 4.80 15.35
C PRO A 40 -4.28 3.71 15.36
N SER A 41 -4.63 2.47 14.96
CA SER A 41 -3.69 1.35 14.93
C SER A 41 -2.59 1.51 13.88
N GLU A 42 -2.82 2.32 12.83
CA GLU A 42 -1.83 2.63 11.78
C GLU A 42 -0.58 3.33 12.34
N MET A 43 -0.67 4.02 13.49
CA MET A 43 0.50 4.62 14.12
C MET A 43 1.48 3.60 14.74
N THR A 44 0.99 2.41 15.10
CA THR A 44 1.75 1.42 15.89
C THR A 44 1.99 0.11 15.14
N ASN A 45 1.16 -0.20 14.14
CA ASN A 45 1.26 -1.40 13.32
C ASN A 45 1.32 -1.06 11.82
N SER A 46 1.83 0.13 11.47
CA SER A 46 1.89 0.57 10.09
C SER A 46 2.54 -0.50 9.21
N ARG A 47 1.91 -0.76 8.07
CA ARG A 47 2.41 -1.68 7.06
C ARG A 47 3.32 -1.00 6.05
N HIS A 48 3.46 0.32 6.15
CA HIS A 48 4.21 1.20 5.27
C HIS A 48 5.67 1.36 5.70
N ASN A 49 6.34 0.24 5.93
CA ASN A 49 7.77 0.17 6.22
C ASN A 49 8.33 -1.15 5.65
N TRP A 50 9.65 -1.23 5.55
CA TRP A 50 10.29 -2.42 4.98
C TRP A 50 11.70 -2.61 5.53
N TYR A 51 12.00 -3.83 5.95
CA TYR A 51 13.29 -4.21 6.49
C TYR A 51 13.80 -5.45 5.80
N THR A 52 15.10 -5.47 5.52
CA THR A 52 15.78 -6.59 4.86
C THR A 52 17.00 -6.98 5.66
N TYR A 53 17.17 -8.27 5.92
CA TYR A 53 18.34 -8.82 6.58
C TYR A 53 18.99 -9.91 5.75
N ARG A 54 20.32 -9.96 5.82
CA ARG A 54 21.12 -11.11 5.41
C ARG A 54 21.56 -11.89 6.63
N LEU A 55 21.21 -13.17 6.66
CA LEU A 55 21.73 -14.17 7.58
C LEU A 55 22.89 -14.88 6.87
N GLY A 56 24.13 -14.55 7.23
CA GLY A 56 25.35 -15.14 6.64
C GLY A 56 25.99 -16.21 7.51
N GLY A 57 26.89 -17.00 6.92
CA GLY A 57 27.65 -18.04 7.64
C GLY A 57 26.88 -19.35 7.82
N LEU A 58 25.82 -19.57 7.02
CA LEU A 58 25.07 -20.82 7.04
C LEU A 58 25.87 -21.91 6.31
N GLN A 59 25.95 -23.13 6.85
CA GLN A 59 26.59 -24.24 6.13
C GLN A 59 25.74 -24.61 4.89
N THR A 60 26.35 -25.32 3.94
CA THR A 60 25.70 -25.77 2.69
C THR A 60 24.43 -26.58 3.03
N ASN A 61 23.29 -26.22 2.44
CA ASN A 61 21.92 -26.76 2.66
C ASN A 61 21.10 -26.20 3.84
N LEU A 62 21.68 -25.39 4.74
CA LEU A 62 20.90 -24.74 5.81
C LEU A 62 19.99 -23.58 5.38
N PRO A 63 20.29 -22.76 4.35
CA PRO A 63 19.45 -21.62 3.99
C PRO A 63 17.99 -21.98 3.71
N GLU A 64 17.74 -23.08 3.00
CA GLU A 64 16.38 -23.55 2.69
C GLU A 64 15.64 -24.01 3.94
N TYR A 65 16.31 -24.77 4.81
CA TYR A 65 15.74 -25.21 6.08
C TYR A 65 15.41 -24.03 6.99
N VAL A 66 16.32 -23.06 7.11
CA VAL A 66 16.10 -21.81 7.86
C VAL A 66 14.92 -21.03 7.26
N GLY A 67 14.84 -20.96 5.93
CA GLY A 67 13.72 -20.35 5.22
C GLY A 67 12.38 -21.02 5.57
N PHE A 68 12.32 -22.35 5.54
CA PHE A 68 11.13 -23.11 5.92
C PHE A 68 10.68 -22.85 7.36
N LEU A 69 11.62 -22.74 8.30
CA LEU A 69 11.30 -22.41 9.69
C LEU A 69 10.69 -21.01 9.82
N LEU A 70 11.25 -20.03 9.10
CA LEU A 70 10.72 -18.67 9.06
C LEU A 70 9.31 -18.64 8.45
N LEU A 71 9.07 -19.37 7.37
CA LEU A 71 7.73 -19.50 6.76
C LEU A 71 6.71 -20.20 7.68
N LYS A 72 7.14 -21.17 8.50
CA LYS A 72 6.29 -21.75 9.55
C LYS A 72 5.87 -20.71 10.59
N ALA A 73 6.79 -19.80 10.95
CA ALA A 73 6.49 -18.69 11.86
C ALA A 73 5.57 -17.65 11.20
N ASN A 74 5.81 -17.29 9.95
CA ASN A 74 4.93 -16.42 9.17
C ASN A 74 5.14 -16.63 7.67
N GLN A 75 4.09 -17.02 6.94
CA GLN A 75 4.15 -17.30 5.50
C GLN A 75 4.40 -16.04 4.66
N LEU A 76 4.22 -14.84 5.24
CA LEU A 76 4.42 -13.56 4.57
C LEU A 76 5.88 -13.09 4.54
N PHE A 77 6.84 -13.85 5.07
CA PHE A 77 8.24 -13.47 4.92
C PHE A 77 8.70 -13.63 3.47
N MET A 78 9.37 -12.60 2.96
CA MET A 78 10.07 -12.69 1.68
C MET A 78 11.43 -13.32 1.91
N ILE A 79 11.68 -14.47 1.29
CA ILE A 79 12.89 -15.26 1.56
C ILE A 79 13.59 -15.61 0.24
N THR A 80 14.88 -15.28 0.14
CA THR A 80 15.73 -15.71 -0.98
C THR A 80 16.97 -16.44 -0.45
N PRO A 81 17.08 -17.76 -0.64
CA PRO A 81 18.27 -18.51 -0.26
C PRO A 81 19.44 -18.17 -1.20
N LYS A 82 20.64 -18.16 -0.64
CA LYS A 82 21.92 -17.94 -1.34
C LYS A 82 22.93 -18.98 -0.87
N ALA A 83 24.05 -19.09 -1.59
CA ALA A 83 25.20 -19.84 -1.10
C ALA A 83 25.61 -19.29 0.29
N HIS A 84 25.55 -20.16 1.30
CA HIS A 84 25.90 -19.87 2.69
C HIS A 84 25.19 -18.69 3.36
N SER A 85 24.07 -18.23 2.79
CA SER A 85 23.31 -17.11 3.36
C SER A 85 21.83 -17.15 2.99
N LEU A 86 21.02 -16.40 3.73
CA LEU A 86 19.58 -16.25 3.49
C LEU A 86 19.23 -14.77 3.56
N LEU A 87 18.50 -14.26 2.56
CA LEU A 87 17.83 -12.97 2.66
C LEU A 87 16.44 -13.17 3.23
N ILE A 88 16.06 -12.32 4.18
CA ILE A 88 14.71 -12.24 4.73
C ILE A 88 14.25 -10.78 4.72
N SER A 89 13.03 -10.53 4.24
CA SER A 89 12.40 -9.21 4.30
C SER A 89 10.95 -9.27 4.74
N GLY A 90 10.48 -8.13 5.25
CA GLY A 90 9.10 -7.88 5.58
C GLY A 90 8.93 -6.50 6.23
N ASN A 91 7.69 -6.13 6.48
CA ASN A 91 7.36 -4.97 7.29
C ASN A 91 7.30 -5.34 8.78
N ALA A 92 7.07 -4.34 9.62
CA ALA A 92 7.00 -4.47 11.06
C ALA A 92 5.92 -5.47 11.51
N GLU A 93 4.75 -5.48 10.86
CA GLU A 93 3.69 -6.45 11.18
C GLU A 93 4.14 -7.89 10.93
N ILE A 94 4.79 -8.16 9.79
CA ILE A 94 5.29 -9.50 9.44
C ILE A 94 6.29 -9.99 10.48
N PHE A 95 7.26 -9.14 10.85
CA PHE A 95 8.27 -9.45 11.87
C PHE A 95 7.65 -9.64 13.27
N ASN A 96 6.79 -8.71 13.72
CA ASN A 96 6.14 -8.77 15.03
C ASN A 96 5.25 -10.02 15.18
N LYS A 97 4.46 -10.36 14.15
CA LYS A 97 3.62 -11.57 14.12
C LYS A 97 4.48 -12.84 14.10
N GLY A 98 5.49 -12.89 13.24
CA GLY A 98 6.42 -14.01 13.15
C GLY A 98 7.12 -14.29 14.48
N TYR A 99 7.65 -13.25 15.11
CA TYR A 99 8.30 -13.36 16.43
C TYR A 99 7.34 -13.82 17.51
N SER A 100 6.13 -13.23 17.56
CA SER A 100 5.13 -13.58 18.58
C SER A 100 4.66 -15.02 18.46
N LYS A 101 4.41 -15.51 17.24
CA LYS A 101 4.03 -16.91 16.98
C LYS A 101 5.18 -17.87 17.26
N ALA A 102 6.40 -17.53 16.84
CA ALA A 102 7.58 -18.36 17.10
C ALA A 102 7.83 -18.50 18.61
N HIS A 103 7.67 -17.43 19.38
CA HIS A 103 7.78 -17.48 20.84
C HIS A 103 6.65 -18.29 21.49
N SER A 104 5.38 -18.04 21.13
CA SER A 104 4.23 -18.68 21.80
C SER A 104 4.14 -20.18 21.52
N GLN A 105 4.55 -20.60 20.32
CA GLN A 105 4.52 -22.01 19.90
C GLN A 105 5.89 -22.70 20.04
N CYS A 106 6.88 -22.05 20.67
CA CYS A 106 8.24 -22.57 20.84
C CYS A 106 8.88 -23.06 19.52
N LEU A 107 8.63 -22.35 18.41
CA LEU A 107 9.16 -22.71 17.10
C LEU A 107 10.68 -22.44 17.05
N PRO A 108 11.47 -23.28 16.38
CA PRO A 108 12.92 -23.04 16.23
C PRO A 108 13.27 -21.72 15.53
N ALA A 109 12.35 -21.18 14.73
CA ALA A 109 12.46 -19.85 14.13
C ALA A 109 12.69 -18.73 15.16
N PHE A 110 12.30 -18.93 16.42
CA PHE A 110 12.53 -17.97 17.50
C PHE A 110 14.02 -17.66 17.69
N CYS A 111 14.91 -18.65 17.55
CA CYS A 111 16.36 -18.46 17.68
C CYS A 111 16.94 -17.55 16.58
N ILE A 112 16.25 -17.43 15.45
CA ILE A 112 16.63 -16.55 14.33
C ILE A 112 15.99 -15.18 14.49
N LEU A 113 14.69 -15.14 14.84
CA LEU A 113 13.93 -13.89 14.95
C LEU A 113 14.29 -13.07 16.19
N ASP A 114 14.67 -13.69 17.31
CA ASP A 114 15.03 -12.97 18.54
C ASP A 114 16.18 -11.96 18.36
N PRO A 115 17.34 -12.31 17.80
CA PRO A 115 18.39 -11.32 17.56
C PRO A 115 17.99 -10.26 16.53
N ILE A 116 17.22 -10.61 15.49
CA ILE A 116 16.70 -9.64 14.51
C ILE A 116 15.78 -8.62 15.20
N MET A 117 14.86 -9.10 16.01
CA MET A 117 13.90 -8.24 16.71
C MET A 117 14.59 -7.32 17.70
N LYS A 118 15.63 -7.79 18.41
CA LYS A 118 16.43 -6.95 19.30
C LYS A 118 17.15 -5.82 18.55
N ASP A 119 17.69 -6.11 17.37
CA ASP A 119 18.29 -5.08 16.51
C ASP A 119 17.24 -4.06 16.02
N LEU A 120 16.09 -4.55 15.54
CA LEU A 120 14.98 -3.72 15.09
C LEU A 120 14.39 -2.83 16.20
N HIS A 121 14.25 -3.36 17.42
CA HIS A 121 13.78 -2.61 18.57
C HIS A 121 14.76 -1.52 18.99
N LYS A 122 16.08 -1.81 18.96
CA LYS A 122 17.11 -0.82 19.27
C LYS A 122 17.06 0.36 18.30
N ASP A 123 16.76 0.11 17.03
CA ASP A 123 16.62 1.13 16.00
C ASP A 123 15.30 1.91 16.10
N ASN A 124 14.18 1.19 16.12
CA ASN A 124 12.85 1.78 16.13
C ASN A 124 11.92 1.07 17.14
N PRO A 125 11.96 1.47 18.42
CA PRO A 125 11.16 0.82 19.46
C PRO A 125 9.65 1.05 19.30
N ILE A 126 9.24 2.05 18.51
CA ILE A 126 7.82 2.35 18.23
C ILE A 126 7.22 1.26 17.35
N LEU A 127 7.90 0.91 16.26
CA LEU A 127 7.46 -0.14 15.32
C LEU A 127 7.67 -1.56 15.88
N PHE A 128 8.67 -1.72 16.72
CA PHE A 128 9.05 -3.02 17.27
C PHE A 128 9.00 -2.98 18.80
N PRO A 129 7.81 -2.93 19.41
CA PRO A 129 7.67 -2.90 20.86
C PRO A 129 8.00 -4.27 21.46
N LEU A 130 9.27 -4.50 21.78
CA LEU A 130 9.69 -5.67 22.53
C LEU A 130 9.41 -5.46 24.02
N LYS A 131 8.48 -6.27 24.56
CA LYS A 131 8.40 -6.49 26.00
C LYS A 131 9.39 -7.61 26.33
N GLU A 132 10.24 -7.44 27.34
CA GLU A 132 11.10 -8.52 27.83
C GLU A 132 10.23 -9.73 28.20
N LYS A 133 10.25 -10.77 27.36
CA LYS A 133 9.54 -12.03 27.65
C LYS A 133 10.53 -12.93 28.38
N LYS A 134 10.09 -13.56 29.49
CA LYS A 134 10.88 -14.55 30.22
C LYS A 134 11.43 -15.56 29.21
N LYS A 135 12.73 -15.91 29.32
CA LYS A 135 13.38 -16.94 28.51
C LYS A 135 12.43 -18.14 28.43
N SER A 136 11.85 -18.38 27.26
CA SER A 136 11.12 -19.60 27.02
C SER A 136 12.12 -20.75 27.17
N ASN A 137 11.68 -21.88 27.73
CA ASN A 137 12.46 -23.12 27.79
C ASN A 137 12.64 -23.74 26.38
N VAL A 138 12.82 -22.91 25.35
CA VAL A 138 13.22 -23.35 24.02
C VAL A 138 14.66 -23.81 24.17
N LEU A 139 14.82 -25.13 24.27
CA LEU A 139 16.11 -25.79 24.23
C LEU A 139 16.89 -25.23 23.03
N PRO A 140 18.15 -24.78 23.21
CA PRO A 140 18.93 -24.18 22.15
C PRO A 140 19.42 -25.28 21.22
N ILE A 141 18.54 -25.82 20.37
CA ILE A 141 18.92 -26.73 19.30
C ILE A 141 19.02 -25.94 18.01
N PHE A 142 19.87 -24.91 18.01
CA PHE A 142 20.36 -24.26 16.79
C PHE A 142 21.82 -23.88 17.00
N PRO A 143 22.78 -24.80 16.74
CA PRO A 143 24.20 -24.63 17.08
C PRO A 143 24.96 -23.70 16.11
N TYR A 144 24.27 -22.92 15.30
CA TYR A 144 24.88 -22.18 14.19
C TYR A 144 25.02 -20.70 14.53
N HIS A 145 26.27 -20.24 14.58
CA HIS A 145 26.59 -18.82 14.62
C HIS A 145 26.31 -18.24 13.23
N PHE A 146 25.27 -17.43 13.10
CA PHE A 146 25.01 -16.68 11.88
C PHE A 146 25.42 -15.22 12.07
N LYS A 147 25.92 -14.61 11.00
CA LYS A 147 26.19 -13.17 10.94
C LYS A 147 24.92 -12.47 10.49
N LEU A 148 24.45 -11.51 11.28
CA LEU A 148 23.34 -10.65 10.91
C LEU A 148 23.86 -9.39 10.23
N GLU A 149 23.28 -9.05 9.08
CA GLU A 149 23.51 -7.77 8.40
C GLU A 149 22.18 -7.16 7.99
N ARG A 150 21.94 -5.95 8.46
CA ARG A 150 20.76 -5.16 8.12
C ARG A 150 20.98 -4.40 6.82
N ASN A 151 19.95 -4.36 5.97
CA ASN A 151 19.91 -3.66 4.69
C ASN A 151 21.17 -3.93 3.84
N PRO A 152 21.46 -5.23 3.55
CA PRO A 152 22.62 -5.61 2.75
C PRO A 152 22.52 -5.02 1.33
N ARG A 153 23.65 -4.95 0.63
CA ARG A 153 23.62 -4.65 -0.81
C ARG A 153 22.90 -5.77 -1.56
N LEU A 154 21.94 -5.39 -2.39
CA LEU A 154 21.11 -6.29 -3.20
C LEU A 154 21.49 -6.16 -4.67
N ASN A 155 21.49 -7.26 -5.41
CA ASN A 155 21.51 -7.21 -6.87
C ASN A 155 20.10 -6.94 -7.43
N HIS A 156 19.98 -6.71 -8.74
CA HIS A 156 18.71 -6.36 -9.37
C HIS A 156 17.59 -7.39 -9.12
N LYS A 157 17.90 -8.70 -9.16
CA LYS A 157 16.90 -9.76 -8.92
C LYS A 157 16.42 -9.76 -7.48
N GLU A 158 17.31 -9.49 -6.53
CA GLU A 158 16.98 -9.45 -5.12
C GLU A 158 16.21 -8.19 -4.74
N MET A 159 16.53 -7.05 -5.38
CA MET A 159 15.79 -5.80 -5.19
C MET A 159 14.31 -5.96 -5.53
N VAL A 160 13.97 -6.75 -6.56
CA VAL A 160 12.58 -7.02 -6.94
C VAL A 160 11.75 -7.54 -5.76
N ILE A 161 12.32 -8.41 -4.94
CA ILE A 161 11.63 -9.09 -3.82
C ILE A 161 11.84 -8.34 -2.49
N HIS A 162 13.07 -7.86 -2.26
CA HIS A 162 13.52 -7.40 -0.95
C HIS A 162 13.57 -5.88 -0.80
N ARG A 163 13.14 -5.11 -1.80
CA ARG A 163 12.94 -3.65 -1.71
C ARG A 163 11.47 -3.33 -1.87
N ALA A 164 11.00 -2.30 -1.19
CA ALA A 164 9.65 -1.80 -1.28
C ALA A 164 9.63 -0.29 -1.51
N MET A 165 8.58 0.15 -2.21
CA MET A 165 8.32 1.53 -2.58
C MET A 165 6.94 1.93 -2.07
N THR A 166 6.82 3.19 -1.66
CA THR A 166 5.59 3.82 -1.20
C THR A 166 5.23 4.98 -2.12
N VAL A 167 4.01 4.97 -2.63
CA VAL A 167 3.46 6.03 -3.49
C VAL A 167 2.16 6.53 -2.87
N MET A 168 2.00 7.85 -2.85
CA MET A 168 0.75 8.53 -2.52
C MET A 168 0.09 8.99 -3.81
N PHE A 169 -1.18 8.65 -4.01
CA PHE A 169 -2.02 9.08 -5.11
C PHE A 169 -3.00 10.15 -4.65
N GLU A 170 -3.16 11.21 -5.43
CA GLU A 170 -4.00 12.37 -5.11
C GLU A 170 -4.93 12.68 -6.28
N ASN A 171 -6.10 13.26 -5.99
CA ASN A 171 -7.10 13.62 -7.00
C ASN A 171 -7.50 12.41 -7.88
N VAL A 172 -7.70 11.25 -7.24
CA VAL A 172 -8.12 9.99 -7.90
C VAL A 172 -9.53 9.62 -7.49
N SER A 173 -10.26 8.96 -8.37
CA SER A 173 -11.62 8.52 -8.12
C SER A 173 -11.68 7.28 -7.22
N LEU A 174 -12.84 7.00 -6.62
CA LEU A 174 -13.07 5.71 -5.97
C LEU A 174 -12.90 4.56 -6.97
N GLY A 175 -13.29 4.75 -8.23
CA GLY A 175 -13.07 3.81 -9.33
C GLY A 175 -11.60 3.47 -9.55
N PHE A 176 -10.71 4.48 -9.54
CA PHE A 176 -9.26 4.27 -9.58
C PHE A 176 -8.79 3.37 -8.44
N ILE A 177 -9.27 3.61 -7.21
CA ILE A 177 -8.89 2.80 -6.04
C ILE A 177 -9.34 1.35 -6.21
N TYR A 178 -10.59 1.15 -6.63
CA TYR A 178 -11.11 -0.20 -6.87
C TYR A 178 -10.30 -0.94 -7.93
N GLU A 179 -9.87 -0.28 -8.99
CA GLU A 179 -9.06 -0.90 -10.03
C GLU A 179 -7.62 -1.17 -9.55
N SER A 180 -7.00 -0.19 -8.86
CA SER A 180 -5.65 -0.30 -8.30
C SER A 180 -5.54 -1.42 -7.27
N LEU A 181 -6.58 -1.63 -6.46
CA LEU A 181 -6.61 -2.65 -5.41
C LEU A 181 -7.24 -3.98 -5.85
N GLY A 182 -8.21 -3.94 -6.77
CA GLY A 182 -9.03 -5.08 -7.17
C GLY A 182 -8.57 -5.82 -8.43
N GLY A 183 -7.65 -5.26 -9.21
CA GLY A 183 -7.14 -5.88 -10.43
C GLY A 183 -6.25 -7.10 -10.15
N GLY A 184 -6.83 -8.30 -10.09
CA GLY A 184 -6.12 -9.58 -10.29
C GLY A 184 -4.93 -9.86 -9.38
N ASN A 185 -4.88 -9.18 -8.23
CA ASN A 185 -3.80 -9.26 -7.28
C ASN A 185 -3.96 -10.57 -6.47
N GLY A 186 -3.43 -11.69 -6.98
CA GLY A 186 -3.56 -13.05 -6.40
C GLY A 186 -3.24 -13.20 -4.91
N ASP A 187 -3.65 -14.34 -4.35
CA ASP A 187 -3.80 -14.66 -2.93
C ASP A 187 -2.53 -14.57 -2.03
N GLU A 188 -1.37 -14.21 -2.58
CA GLU A 188 -0.06 -14.19 -1.88
C GLU A 188 0.62 -12.81 -1.84
N LYS A 189 -0.13 -11.71 -2.02
CA LYS A 189 0.47 -10.38 -2.19
C LYS A 189 0.77 -9.63 -0.90
N ILE A 190 1.95 -9.02 -0.88
CA ILE A 190 2.38 -8.05 0.13
C ILE A 190 2.26 -6.65 -0.46
N SER A 191 1.02 -6.21 -0.60
CA SER A 191 0.66 -4.84 -0.95
C SER A 191 -0.26 -4.27 0.12
N TYR A 192 0.01 -3.03 0.51
CA TYR A 192 -0.65 -2.36 1.61
C TYR A 192 -1.17 -1.01 1.16
N CYS A 193 -2.42 -0.74 1.50
CA CYS A 193 -3.08 0.50 1.14
C CYS A 193 -3.67 1.15 2.38
N THR A 194 -3.32 2.41 2.62
CA THR A 194 -4.05 3.29 3.53
C THR A 194 -4.87 4.26 2.69
N GLN A 195 -6.17 4.30 2.97
CA GLN A 195 -7.09 5.26 2.40
C GLN A 195 -8.06 5.72 3.48
N GLN A 196 -8.57 6.94 3.33
CA GLN A 196 -9.64 7.42 4.20
C GLN A 196 -10.95 6.72 3.85
N SER A 197 -11.57 6.09 4.85
CA SER A 197 -12.85 5.40 4.66
C SER A 197 -14.00 6.39 4.51
N THR A 198 -14.74 6.26 3.41
CA THR A 198 -15.97 7.04 3.15
C THR A 198 -17.08 6.81 4.18
N ARG A 199 -16.95 5.83 5.07
CA ARG A 199 -17.90 5.61 6.19
C ARG A 199 -17.86 6.73 7.23
N TYR A 200 -16.73 7.40 7.37
CA TYR A 200 -16.49 8.41 8.40
C TYR A 200 -16.45 9.83 7.84
N VAL A 201 -16.62 9.99 6.53
CA VAL A 201 -16.65 11.28 5.85
C VAL A 201 -18.11 11.70 5.69
N ASP A 202 -18.43 12.89 6.19
CA ASP A 202 -19.77 13.48 6.01
C ASP A 202 -19.71 14.63 5.00
N TYR A 203 -20.26 14.37 3.81
CA TYR A 203 -20.29 15.33 2.70
C TYR A 203 -21.31 16.47 2.88
N CYS A 204 -21.94 16.58 4.07
CA CYS A 204 -22.61 17.81 4.48
C CYS A 204 -21.62 18.92 4.87
N TYR A 205 -20.40 18.56 5.30
CA TYR A 205 -19.37 19.51 5.73
C TYR A 205 -18.21 19.62 4.76
N THR A 206 -18.11 18.67 3.82
CA THR A 206 -17.09 18.63 2.78
C THR A 206 -17.77 18.55 1.42
N PRO A 207 -17.48 19.46 0.47
CA PRO A 207 -18.11 19.43 -0.84
C PRO A 207 -17.85 18.10 -1.56
N LEU A 208 -18.87 17.59 -2.26
CA LEU A 208 -18.66 16.47 -3.17
C LEU A 208 -17.77 16.94 -4.33
N ARG A 209 -16.74 16.16 -4.64
CA ARG A 209 -15.83 16.40 -5.76
C ARG A 209 -15.80 15.17 -6.65
N PHE A 210 -15.77 15.38 -7.96
CA PHE A 210 -15.80 14.29 -8.95
C PHE A 210 -14.58 14.40 -9.86
N ILE A 211 -14.07 13.24 -10.26
CA ILE A 211 -13.04 13.13 -11.29
C ILE A 211 -13.74 13.01 -12.66
N PRO A 212 -13.50 13.95 -13.57
CA PRO A 212 -14.11 13.93 -14.89
C PRO A 212 -13.54 12.78 -15.74
N PRO A 213 -14.28 12.35 -16.79
CA PRO A 213 -13.72 11.45 -17.78
C PRO A 213 -12.47 12.05 -18.40
N TYR A 214 -11.46 11.21 -18.66
CA TYR A 214 -10.22 11.59 -19.32
C TYR A 214 -10.44 11.69 -20.83
N ASN A 215 -11.28 12.66 -21.22
CA ASN A 215 -11.59 13.00 -22.60
C ASN A 215 -11.42 14.52 -22.76
N ASP A 216 -10.34 14.93 -23.42
CA ASP A 216 -9.99 16.34 -23.59
C ASP A 216 -10.96 17.07 -24.54
N ASP A 217 -11.76 16.35 -25.34
CA ASP A 217 -12.73 16.90 -26.29
C ASP A 217 -14.13 17.10 -25.67
N PHE A 218 -14.35 16.67 -24.42
CA PHE A 218 -15.66 16.76 -23.79
C PHE A 218 -15.90 18.16 -23.22
N ASP A 219 -16.92 18.87 -23.74
CA ASP A 219 -17.37 20.13 -23.16
C ASP A 219 -18.16 19.90 -21.87
N PHE A 220 -17.62 20.34 -20.73
CA PHE A 220 -18.26 20.22 -19.41
C PHE A 220 -19.36 21.25 -19.16
N HIS A 221 -19.51 22.26 -20.02
CA HIS A 221 -20.56 23.27 -19.93
C HIS A 221 -21.75 22.94 -20.83
N GLN A 222 -21.64 21.94 -21.70
CA GLN A 222 -22.75 21.52 -22.54
C GLN A 222 -23.87 20.88 -21.70
N LYS A 223 -25.11 21.10 -22.11
CA LYS A 223 -26.26 20.38 -21.55
C LYS A 223 -26.37 18.99 -22.18
N ILE A 224 -26.39 17.98 -21.33
CA ILE A 224 -26.58 16.59 -21.71
C ILE A 224 -28.07 16.28 -21.61
N LYS A 225 -28.69 15.88 -22.72
CA LYS A 225 -30.10 15.47 -22.75
C LYS A 225 -30.23 13.99 -22.38
N PHE A 226 -31.20 13.68 -21.52
CA PHE A 226 -31.51 12.31 -21.12
C PHE A 226 -32.99 12.16 -20.81
N ASN A 227 -33.49 10.92 -20.79
CA ASN A 227 -34.91 10.64 -20.57
C ASN A 227 -35.14 10.02 -19.19
N ILE A 228 -36.04 10.61 -18.40
CA ILE A 228 -36.52 10.04 -17.14
C ILE A 228 -38.01 9.72 -17.30
N LYS A 229 -38.36 8.42 -17.39
CA LYS A 229 -39.75 7.94 -17.45
C LYS A 229 -40.60 8.68 -18.51
N GLY A 230 -40.04 8.93 -19.68
CA GLY A 230 -40.73 9.60 -20.79
C GLY A 230 -40.61 11.12 -20.82
N LYS A 231 -40.01 11.75 -19.80
CA LYS A 231 -39.72 13.19 -19.79
C LYS A 231 -38.27 13.43 -20.22
N GLU A 232 -38.09 14.30 -21.22
CA GLU A 232 -36.75 14.79 -21.60
C GLU A 232 -36.28 15.81 -20.57
N GLU A 233 -35.11 15.55 -20.01
CA GLU A 233 -34.40 16.43 -19.08
C GLU A 233 -33.06 16.82 -19.69
N ALA A 234 -32.52 17.96 -19.27
CA ALA A 234 -31.23 18.44 -19.74
C ALA A 234 -30.45 19.12 -18.62
N LEU A 235 -29.34 18.52 -18.24
CA LEU A 235 -28.44 19.03 -17.20
C LEU A 235 -27.02 19.14 -17.74
N THR A 236 -26.29 20.15 -17.29
CA THR A 236 -24.84 20.16 -17.35
C THR A 236 -24.28 19.16 -16.33
N PRO A 237 -23.04 18.64 -16.52
CA PRO A 237 -22.33 17.89 -15.50
C PRO A 237 -22.35 18.54 -14.11
N GLN A 238 -22.17 19.86 -14.05
CA GLN A 238 -22.18 20.62 -12.80
C GLN A 238 -23.56 20.60 -12.11
N GLU A 239 -24.64 20.87 -12.86
CA GLU A 239 -26.01 20.81 -12.33
C GLU A 239 -26.36 19.39 -11.83
N PHE A 240 -25.86 18.35 -12.50
CA PHE A 240 -26.03 16.97 -12.05
C PHE A 240 -25.32 16.71 -10.71
N THR A 241 -24.08 17.15 -10.56
CA THR A 241 -23.34 16.95 -9.30
C THR A 241 -23.88 17.78 -8.15
N ASP A 242 -24.37 18.99 -8.41
CA ASP A 242 -25.05 19.81 -7.41
C ASP A 242 -26.37 19.18 -6.96
N ALA A 243 -27.13 18.57 -7.89
CA ALA A 243 -28.34 17.81 -7.55
C ALA A 243 -28.01 16.59 -6.67
N LEU A 244 -26.90 15.90 -6.94
CA LEU A 244 -26.46 14.76 -6.13
C LEU A 244 -26.01 15.18 -4.72
N GLU A 245 -25.33 16.33 -4.60
CA GLU A 245 -24.96 16.92 -3.30
C GLU A 245 -26.21 17.32 -2.49
N ALA A 246 -27.18 17.98 -3.14
CA ALA A 246 -28.46 18.33 -2.51
C ALA A 246 -29.24 17.08 -2.07
N TRP A 247 -29.22 16.01 -2.87
CA TRP A 247 -29.83 14.73 -2.53
C TRP A 247 -29.16 14.09 -1.30
N TYR A 248 -27.83 14.07 -1.26
CA TYR A 248 -27.07 13.58 -0.11
C TYR A 248 -27.46 14.35 1.17
N GLN A 249 -27.50 15.69 1.10
CA GLN A 249 -27.87 16.54 2.24
C GLN A 249 -29.32 16.29 2.69
N ALA A 250 -30.25 16.13 1.75
CA ALA A 250 -31.64 15.81 2.06
C ALA A 250 -31.76 14.47 2.79
N LEU A 251 -31.06 13.42 2.35
CA LEU A 251 -31.02 12.13 3.04
C LEU A 251 -30.44 12.24 4.46
N ARG A 252 -29.40 13.06 4.64
CA ARG A 252 -28.84 13.34 5.99
C ARG A 252 -29.85 14.05 6.89
N GLN A 253 -30.65 14.97 6.35
CA GLN A 253 -31.74 15.64 7.10
C GLN A 253 -32.88 14.68 7.50
N GLN A 254 -33.09 13.60 6.75
CA GLN A 254 -34.04 12.53 7.10
C GLN A 254 -33.49 11.57 8.19
N GLY A 255 -32.30 11.83 8.73
CA GLY A 255 -31.72 11.08 9.84
C GLY A 255 -30.83 9.89 9.43
N LEU A 256 -30.62 9.64 8.13
CA LEU A 256 -29.70 8.59 7.68
C LEU A 256 -28.26 8.98 8.01
N THR A 257 -27.45 8.02 8.44
CA THR A 257 -26.03 8.23 8.76
C THR A 257 -25.16 8.38 7.51
N PRO A 258 -23.97 9.03 7.58
CA PRO A 258 -23.08 9.18 6.41
C PRO A 258 -22.74 7.84 5.72
N GLN A 259 -22.52 6.79 6.50
CA GLN A 259 -22.22 5.44 5.99
C GLN A 259 -23.39 4.75 5.27
N GLU A 260 -24.63 5.19 5.48
CA GLU A 260 -25.82 4.73 4.76
C GLU A 260 -26.03 5.57 3.50
N VAL A 261 -25.94 6.90 3.62
CA VAL A 261 -26.13 7.82 2.48
C VAL A 261 -25.06 7.60 1.40
N ARG A 262 -23.82 7.24 1.78
CA ARG A 262 -22.74 6.97 0.80
C ARG A 262 -23.07 5.86 -0.21
N GLN A 263 -24.04 4.98 0.05
CA GLN A 263 -24.47 3.93 -0.89
C GLN A 263 -25.01 4.51 -2.22
N TRP A 264 -25.42 5.78 -2.20
CA TRP A 264 -25.93 6.49 -3.37
C TRP A 264 -24.85 7.24 -4.15
N LEU A 265 -23.61 7.28 -3.66
CA LEU A 265 -22.52 7.99 -4.31
C LEU A 265 -21.88 7.15 -5.43
N PRO A 266 -21.59 7.74 -6.60
CA PRO A 266 -21.02 7.02 -7.74
C PRO A 266 -19.51 6.80 -7.59
N LEU A 267 -18.97 5.88 -8.40
CA LEU A 267 -17.54 5.55 -8.40
C LEU A 267 -16.63 6.68 -8.90
N GLY A 268 -17.16 7.63 -9.68
CA GLY A 268 -16.42 8.80 -10.16
C GLY A 268 -16.18 9.88 -9.10
N LEU A 269 -16.67 9.69 -7.87
CA LEU A 269 -16.36 10.57 -6.74
C LEU A 269 -14.86 10.53 -6.46
N GLU A 270 -14.26 11.68 -6.19
CA GLU A 270 -12.87 11.76 -5.71
C GLU A 270 -12.74 11.08 -4.35
N ALA A 271 -11.60 10.41 -4.14
CA ALA A 271 -11.19 9.94 -2.84
C ALA A 271 -11.13 11.13 -1.85
N PRO A 272 -11.71 11.00 -0.64
CA PRO A 272 -11.79 12.11 0.31
C PRO A 272 -10.42 12.54 0.86
N ALA A 273 -9.42 11.64 0.79
CA ALA A 273 -8.01 11.92 1.08
C ALA A 273 -7.11 11.16 0.09
N PRO A 274 -5.81 11.54 0.01
CA PRO A 274 -4.84 10.79 -0.76
C PRO A 274 -4.76 9.32 -0.34
N VAL A 275 -4.47 8.47 -1.32
CA VAL A 275 -4.37 7.01 -1.15
C VAL A 275 -2.92 6.62 -1.16
N ILE A 276 -2.46 5.94 -0.11
CA ILE A 276 -1.07 5.56 0.03
C ILE A 276 -0.94 4.06 -0.18
N GLN A 277 -0.17 3.67 -1.19
CA GLN A 277 0.12 2.28 -1.51
C GLN A 277 1.59 1.96 -1.23
N THR A 278 1.85 0.80 -0.65
CA THR A 278 3.19 0.27 -0.44
C THR A 278 3.25 -1.18 -0.83
N SER A 279 4.22 -1.52 -1.67
CA SER A 279 4.42 -2.87 -2.16
C SER A 279 5.90 -3.10 -2.41
N ASN A 280 6.32 -4.37 -2.44
CA ASN A 280 7.64 -4.69 -2.96
C ASN A 280 7.72 -4.37 -4.47
N LEU A 281 8.93 -4.34 -5.03
CA LEU A 281 9.10 -3.95 -6.43
C LEU A 281 8.52 -4.97 -7.42
N ALA A 282 8.39 -6.24 -7.05
CA ALA A 282 7.70 -7.26 -7.85
C ALA A 282 6.22 -6.94 -8.04
N GLU A 283 5.56 -6.53 -6.95
CA GLU A 283 4.16 -6.13 -6.98
C GLU A 283 3.95 -4.82 -7.73
N TRP A 284 4.85 -3.85 -7.57
CA TRP A 284 4.83 -2.66 -8.39
C TRP A 284 5.03 -2.96 -9.88
N HIS A 285 5.89 -3.92 -10.22
CA HIS A 285 6.12 -4.34 -11.60
C HIS A 285 4.82 -4.89 -12.21
N HIS A 286 4.18 -5.82 -11.51
CA HIS A 286 2.89 -6.35 -11.91
C HIS A 286 1.81 -5.27 -12.02
N TRP A 287 1.73 -4.36 -11.05
CA TRP A 287 0.81 -3.22 -11.05
C TRP A 287 0.99 -2.36 -12.30
N PHE A 288 2.24 -2.03 -12.69
CA PHE A 288 2.49 -1.30 -13.93
C PHE A 288 2.06 -2.10 -15.16
N CYS A 289 2.40 -3.39 -15.26
CA CYS A 289 2.01 -4.21 -16.41
C CYS A 289 0.48 -4.26 -16.61
N LEU A 290 -0.30 -4.29 -15.52
CA LEU A 290 -1.75 -4.25 -15.60
C LEU A 290 -2.25 -2.86 -16.00
N HIS A 291 -1.72 -1.81 -15.38
CA HIS A 291 -2.32 -0.49 -15.45
C HIS A 291 -1.77 0.41 -16.57
N THR A 292 -0.67 0.05 -17.23
CA THR A 292 -0.20 0.77 -18.43
C THR A 292 -0.78 0.22 -19.74
N SER A 293 -1.59 -0.83 -19.69
CA SER A 293 -2.23 -1.44 -20.87
C SER A 293 -3.26 -0.51 -21.53
N LYS A 294 -3.43 -0.62 -22.86
CA LYS A 294 -4.49 0.13 -23.60
C LYS A 294 -5.91 -0.23 -23.16
N ALA A 295 -6.11 -1.44 -22.66
CA ALA A 295 -7.43 -1.91 -22.22
C ALA A 295 -7.85 -1.34 -20.86
N THR A 296 -6.89 -0.82 -20.09
CA THR A 296 -7.08 -0.26 -18.75
C THR A 296 -7.86 1.05 -18.79
N HIS A 297 -8.64 1.33 -17.74
CA HIS A 297 -9.40 2.57 -17.65
C HIS A 297 -8.48 3.81 -17.81
N PRO A 298 -8.89 4.82 -18.60
CA PRO A 298 -8.03 5.96 -18.93
C PRO A 298 -7.43 6.70 -17.72
N GLU A 299 -8.18 6.81 -16.62
CA GLU A 299 -7.72 7.49 -15.40
C GLU A 299 -6.50 6.81 -14.78
N ILE A 300 -6.61 5.53 -14.41
CA ILE A 300 -5.50 4.82 -13.78
C ILE A 300 -4.34 4.65 -14.75
N ARG A 301 -4.62 4.48 -16.05
CA ARG A 301 -3.59 4.42 -17.08
C ARG A 301 -2.78 5.70 -17.18
N PHE A 302 -3.44 6.85 -17.13
CA PHE A 302 -2.77 8.15 -17.15
C PHE A 302 -1.78 8.29 -15.97
N VAL A 303 -2.25 7.97 -14.76
CA VAL A 303 -1.44 8.04 -13.54
C VAL A 303 -0.32 6.99 -13.59
N ALA A 304 -0.62 5.75 -13.99
CA ALA A 304 0.34 4.65 -14.06
C ALA A 304 1.46 4.92 -15.08
N ASN A 305 1.13 5.41 -16.27
CA ASN A 305 2.13 5.79 -17.29
C ASN A 305 3.03 6.92 -16.78
N SER A 306 2.46 7.90 -16.10
CA SER A 306 3.21 9.03 -15.55
C SER A 306 4.12 8.60 -14.39
N LEU A 307 3.63 7.73 -13.51
CA LEU A 307 4.40 7.15 -12.41
C LEU A 307 5.52 6.25 -12.93
N LEU A 308 5.25 5.40 -13.93
CA LEU A 308 6.25 4.51 -14.53
C LEU A 308 7.44 5.29 -15.08
N LYS A 309 7.19 6.41 -15.79
CA LYS A 309 8.25 7.30 -16.29
C LYS A 309 9.16 7.82 -15.17
N GLU A 310 8.58 8.20 -14.04
CA GLU A 310 9.35 8.69 -12.88
C GLU A 310 10.10 7.56 -12.16
N VAL A 311 9.49 6.39 -12.04
CA VAL A 311 10.11 5.22 -11.41
C VAL A 311 11.26 4.67 -12.25
N GLN A 312 11.15 4.65 -13.59
CA GLN A 312 12.24 4.26 -14.50
C GLN A 312 13.47 5.18 -14.35
N LYS A 313 13.29 6.48 -14.05
CA LYS A 313 14.42 7.38 -13.77
C LYS A 313 15.12 7.05 -12.45
N ARG A 314 14.38 6.54 -11.46
CA ARG A 314 14.88 6.25 -10.10
C ARG A 314 15.44 4.83 -9.96
N ILE A 315 14.82 3.87 -10.64
CA ILE A 315 15.11 2.42 -10.56
C ILE A 315 15.01 1.79 -11.97
N PRO A 316 15.86 2.18 -12.94
CA PRO A 316 15.69 1.83 -14.36
C PRO A 316 15.62 0.32 -14.59
N VAL A 317 16.64 -0.42 -14.13
CA VAL A 317 16.85 -1.83 -14.48
C VAL A 317 15.68 -2.76 -14.11
N ILE A 318 14.85 -2.39 -13.13
CA ILE A 318 13.72 -3.22 -12.69
C ILE A 318 12.46 -3.00 -13.54
N PHE A 319 12.28 -1.80 -14.08
CA PHE A 319 11.05 -1.39 -14.75
C PHE A 319 11.22 -1.05 -16.24
N ASP A 320 12.43 -1.17 -16.79
CA ASP A 320 12.73 -0.92 -18.21
C ASP A 320 11.96 -1.84 -19.16
N ASN A 321 11.54 -3.03 -18.71
CA ASN A 321 10.73 -3.96 -19.49
C ASN A 321 9.22 -3.65 -19.46
N CYS A 322 8.76 -2.72 -18.62
CA CYS A 322 7.39 -2.24 -18.67
C CYS A 322 7.26 -1.24 -19.82
N HIS A 323 6.40 -1.55 -20.80
CA HIS A 323 6.19 -0.68 -21.95
C HIS A 323 5.16 0.41 -21.63
N LEU A 324 5.52 1.65 -21.91
CA LEU A 324 4.60 2.78 -21.95
C LEU A 324 3.75 2.65 -23.21
N ILE A 325 2.44 2.90 -23.07
CA ILE A 325 1.52 2.88 -24.20
C ILE A 325 0.79 4.21 -24.37
#